data_AF-A0A1G1CD54-F1
#
_entry.id   AF-A0A1G1CD54-F1
#
_cell.length_a   1.000
_cell.length_b   1.000
_cell.length_c   1.000
_cell.angle_alpha   90.00
_cell.angle_beta   90.00
_cell.angle_gamma   90.00
#
_symmetry.space_group_name_H-M   'P 1'
#
loop_
_entity.id
_entity.type
_entity.pdbx_description
1 polymer ?
#
loop_
_entity_poly.entity_id
_entity_poly.type
_entity_poly.pdbx_seq_one_letter_code
_entity_poly.pdbx_strand_id
1 'polypeptide(L)'
;MAQRTLTATWKQIEKLAKQYETAKPPRKAAIRALDDLSRKTNESKIVDALATVFVRPHLGMEDAGVKFAASTPKGFPEWATSYKADAKCILVSPVGVYRFTLECDKSAATLKTPQARRNFQSYRYRAYLAELQKLPPQNLLFLQILKEVANACQITQAEKKGGGVEEADDQSYMTLLWAFKELETFFAESSGVNIRSEYGIRWYESDWIIGKK
;
A
#
# COMPACT_ATOMS: atom_id res chain seq x y z
N MET A 1 6.96 23.92 -18.04
CA MET A 1 6.30 22.61 -17.84
C MET A 1 5.60 22.63 -16.50
N ALA A 2 4.29 22.35 -16.42
CA ALA A 2 3.57 22.33 -15.14
C ALA A 2 4.17 21.27 -14.20
N GLN A 3 4.40 21.63 -12.94
CA GLN A 3 4.95 20.72 -11.94
C GLN A 3 3.98 19.57 -11.71
N ARG A 4 4.41 18.33 -12.00
CA ARG A 4 3.59 17.15 -11.75
C ARG A 4 3.42 16.95 -10.26
N THR A 5 2.19 17.00 -9.80
CA THR A 5 1.84 16.61 -8.43
C THR A 5 1.60 15.11 -8.37
N LEU A 6 1.80 14.52 -7.19
CA LEU A 6 1.46 13.12 -6.95
C LEU A 6 -0.02 12.87 -7.24
N THR A 7 -0.92 13.72 -6.75
CA THR A 7 -2.37 13.56 -6.94
C THR A 7 -2.77 13.51 -8.42
N ALA A 8 -2.25 14.41 -9.26
CA ALA A 8 -2.57 14.40 -10.68
C ALA A 8 -2.00 13.15 -11.39
N THR A 9 -0.78 12.77 -11.03
CA THR A 9 -0.10 11.59 -11.59
C THR A 9 -0.83 10.30 -11.20
N TRP A 10 -1.24 10.18 -9.93
CA TRP A 10 -1.94 9.02 -9.42
C TRP A 10 -3.32 8.85 -10.03
N LYS A 11 -4.10 9.92 -10.19
CA LYS A 11 -5.39 9.87 -10.92
C LYS A 11 -5.23 9.32 -12.34
N GLN A 12 -4.16 9.70 -13.03
CA GLN A 12 -3.87 9.17 -14.37
C GLN A 12 -3.46 7.70 -14.33
N ILE A 13 -2.65 7.30 -13.34
CA ILE A 13 -2.30 5.89 -13.09
C ILE A 13 -3.56 5.06 -12.88
N GLU A 14 -4.48 5.48 -12.01
CA GLU A 14 -5.72 4.74 -11.71
C GLU A 14 -6.57 4.55 -12.97
N LYS A 15 -6.71 5.59 -13.78
CA LYS A 15 -7.44 5.50 -15.06
C LYS A 15 -6.84 4.44 -15.97
N LEU A 16 -5.51 4.41 -16.10
CA LEU A 16 -4.81 3.46 -16.95
C LEU A 16 -4.81 2.04 -16.37
N ALA A 17 -4.67 1.90 -15.04
CA ALA A 17 -4.74 0.62 -14.33
C ALA A 17 -6.14 0.01 -14.44
N LYS A 18 -7.20 0.83 -14.36
CA LYS A 18 -8.58 0.39 -14.64
C LYS A 18 -8.74 -0.17 -16.05
N GLN A 19 -8.18 0.52 -17.05
CA GLN A 19 -8.21 0.05 -18.44
C GLN A 19 -7.43 -1.26 -18.61
N TYR A 20 -6.30 -1.40 -17.92
CA TYR A 20 -5.52 -2.64 -17.88
C TYR A 20 -6.33 -3.80 -17.30
N GLU A 21 -7.01 -3.60 -16.16
CA GLU A 21 -7.79 -4.65 -15.48
C GLU A 21 -9.08 -5.06 -16.21
N THR A 22 -9.70 -4.12 -16.92
CA THR A 22 -10.98 -4.36 -17.59
C THR A 22 -10.81 -5.19 -18.88
N ALA A 23 -9.66 -5.10 -19.54
CA ALA A 23 -9.37 -5.86 -20.76
C ALA A 23 -8.66 -7.18 -20.41
N LYS A 24 -9.23 -8.32 -20.83
CA LYS A 24 -8.62 -9.64 -20.69
C LYS A 24 -8.46 -10.29 -22.08
N PRO A 25 -7.24 -10.33 -22.66
CA PRO A 25 -5.95 -9.86 -22.12
C PRO A 25 -5.80 -8.31 -22.11
N PRO A 26 -4.89 -7.75 -21.30
CA PRO A 26 -4.66 -6.31 -21.26
C PRO A 26 -4.20 -5.75 -22.61
N ARG A 27 -4.70 -4.57 -22.97
CA ARG A 27 -4.34 -3.91 -24.23
C ARG A 27 -2.89 -3.43 -24.18
N LYS A 28 -2.09 -3.75 -25.21
CA LYS A 28 -0.69 -3.28 -25.35
C LYS A 28 -0.52 -1.77 -25.17
N ALA A 29 -1.49 -0.97 -25.62
CA ALA A 29 -1.48 0.48 -25.44
C ALA A 29 -1.58 0.91 -23.98
N ALA A 30 -2.40 0.22 -23.16
CA ALA A 30 -2.53 0.51 -21.73
C ALA A 30 -1.25 0.15 -20.97
N ILE A 31 -0.61 -0.98 -21.34
CA ILE A 31 0.69 -1.40 -20.79
C ILE A 31 1.74 -0.32 -21.06
N ARG A 32 1.92 0.08 -22.33
CA ARG A 32 2.88 1.11 -22.74
C ARG A 32 2.63 2.44 -22.03
N ALA A 33 1.37 2.86 -21.92
CA ALA A 33 1.00 4.10 -21.25
C ALA A 33 1.33 4.07 -19.75
N LEU A 34 1.10 2.93 -19.07
CA LEU A 34 1.49 2.74 -17.67
C LEU A 34 3.01 2.72 -17.49
N ASP A 35 3.75 2.05 -18.38
CA ASP A 35 5.22 2.02 -18.35
C ASP A 35 5.81 3.41 -18.55
N ASP A 36 5.31 4.16 -19.54
CA ASP A 36 5.75 5.52 -19.81
C ASP A 36 5.45 6.46 -18.63
N LEU A 37 4.27 6.31 -18.00
CA LEU A 37 3.92 7.11 -16.84
C LEU A 37 4.79 6.74 -15.63
N SER A 38 5.02 5.45 -15.39
CA SER A 38 5.88 4.95 -14.31
C SER A 38 7.32 5.44 -14.48
N ARG A 39 7.88 5.35 -15.70
CA ARG A 39 9.21 5.89 -16.02
C ARG A 39 9.30 7.37 -15.72
N LYS A 40 8.35 8.17 -16.21
CA LYS A 40 8.39 9.62 -15.98
C LYS A 40 8.14 9.99 -14.51
N THR A 41 7.42 9.17 -13.75
CA THR A 41 7.27 9.37 -12.29
C THR A 41 8.59 9.08 -11.58
N ASN A 42 9.31 8.03 -11.98
CA ASN A 42 10.63 7.69 -11.46
C ASN A 42 11.69 8.76 -11.74
N GLU A 43 11.59 9.47 -12.86
CA GLU A 43 12.47 10.61 -13.20
C GLU A 43 12.10 11.92 -12.48
N SER A 44 10.99 11.92 -11.73
CA SER A 44 10.49 13.11 -11.03
C SER A 44 10.83 13.11 -9.55
N LYS A 45 10.67 14.26 -8.88
CA LYS A 45 10.83 14.38 -7.42
C LYS A 45 9.76 13.63 -6.60
N ILE A 46 8.72 13.08 -7.24
CA ILE A 46 7.65 12.36 -6.54
C ILE A 46 8.21 11.15 -5.78
N VAL A 47 9.06 10.34 -6.42
CA VAL A 47 9.58 9.12 -5.79
C VAL A 47 10.54 9.42 -4.63
N ASP A 48 11.31 10.51 -4.74
CA ASP A 48 12.19 10.95 -3.66
C ASP A 48 11.40 11.54 -2.49
N ALA A 49 10.33 12.29 -2.76
CA ALA A 49 9.41 12.76 -1.72
C ALA A 49 8.72 11.58 -1.00
N LEU A 50 8.26 10.56 -1.75
CA LEU A 50 7.69 9.35 -1.15
C LEU A 50 8.70 8.62 -0.26
N ALA A 51 9.93 8.45 -0.72
CA ALA A 51 10.98 7.82 0.06
C ALA A 51 11.31 8.60 1.34
N THR A 52 11.48 9.92 1.20
CA THR A 52 11.83 10.81 2.31
C THR A 52 10.76 10.83 3.40
N VAL A 53 9.48 10.80 3.01
CA VAL A 53 8.37 10.93 3.95
C VAL A 53 7.96 9.59 4.57
N PHE A 54 7.95 8.50 3.79
CA PHE A 54 7.34 7.23 4.21
C PHE A 54 8.30 6.05 4.36
N VAL A 55 9.58 6.21 4.01
CA VAL A 55 10.54 5.09 4.00
C VAL A 55 11.75 5.40 4.86
N ARG A 56 12.49 6.45 4.52
CA ARG A 56 13.75 6.84 5.18
C ARG A 56 13.65 7.21 6.67
N PRO A 57 12.49 7.64 7.22
CA PRO A 57 12.37 7.89 8.66
C PRO A 57 12.43 6.62 9.53
N HIS A 58 12.32 5.43 8.94
CA HIS A 58 12.31 4.17 9.68
C HIS A 58 13.72 3.57 9.79
N LEU A 59 14.04 3.00 10.95
CA LEU A 59 15.35 2.42 11.25
C LEU A 59 15.70 1.30 10.25
N GLY A 60 16.92 1.37 9.69
CA GLY A 60 17.41 0.42 8.68
C GLY A 60 16.95 0.69 7.25
N MET A 61 16.18 1.78 7.03
CA MET A 61 15.65 2.19 5.72
C MET A 61 16.16 3.57 5.28
N GLU A 62 17.17 4.12 5.93
CA GLU A 62 17.65 5.50 5.78
C GLU A 62 18.12 5.81 4.34
N ASP A 63 18.74 4.82 3.69
CA ASP A 63 19.19 4.93 2.29
C ASP A 63 18.16 4.41 1.28
N ALA A 64 17.01 3.90 1.74
CA ALA A 64 16.08 3.21 0.87
C ALA A 64 15.32 4.20 -0.04
N GLY A 65 15.13 3.79 -1.29
CA GLY A 65 14.39 4.55 -2.30
C GLY A 65 13.02 3.96 -2.62
N VAL A 66 12.22 4.71 -3.37
CA VAL A 66 10.95 4.24 -3.95
C VAL A 66 11.06 4.28 -5.47
N LYS A 67 10.51 3.28 -6.17
CA LYS A 67 10.39 3.28 -7.63
C LYS A 67 9.08 2.64 -8.07
N PHE A 68 8.49 3.16 -9.13
CA PHE A 68 7.36 2.55 -9.81
C PHE A 68 7.89 1.44 -10.72
N ALA A 69 7.34 0.23 -10.56
CA ALA A 69 7.74 -0.94 -11.31
C ALA A 69 7.31 -0.82 -12.78
N ALA A 70 8.13 -1.40 -13.68
CA ALA A 70 7.78 -1.56 -15.08
C ALA A 70 7.03 -2.88 -15.31
N SER A 71 6.35 -2.97 -16.44
CA SER A 71 5.75 -4.20 -16.92
C SER A 71 6.80 -5.24 -17.32
N THR A 72 6.39 -6.50 -17.27
CA THR A 72 7.14 -7.66 -17.77
C THR A 72 6.44 -8.20 -19.02
N PRO A 73 7.00 -9.18 -19.75
CA PRO A 73 6.29 -9.87 -20.82
C PRO A 73 4.96 -10.50 -20.37
N LYS A 74 4.80 -10.80 -19.08
CA LYS A 74 3.55 -11.32 -18.48
C LYS A 74 2.60 -10.22 -17.98
N GLY A 75 2.93 -8.95 -18.20
CA GLY A 75 2.20 -7.79 -17.68
C GLY A 75 2.82 -7.20 -16.41
N PHE A 76 2.04 -6.38 -15.71
CA PHE A 76 2.48 -5.76 -14.46
C PHE A 76 2.54 -6.79 -13.31
N PRO A 77 3.44 -6.59 -12.32
CA PRO A 77 3.52 -7.46 -11.15
C PRO A 77 2.21 -7.53 -10.38
N GLU A 78 1.91 -8.72 -9.82
CA GLU A 78 0.67 -8.96 -9.08
C GLU A 78 0.66 -8.35 -7.68
N TRP A 79 1.83 -8.22 -7.05
CA TRP A 79 1.99 -7.54 -5.77
C TRP A 79 1.77 -6.03 -5.91
N ALA A 80 1.30 -5.37 -4.84
CA ALA A 80 1.15 -3.92 -4.79
C ALA A 80 2.49 -3.21 -4.54
N THR A 81 3.27 -3.72 -3.59
CA THR A 81 4.60 -3.27 -3.24
C THR A 81 5.55 -4.46 -3.04
N SER A 82 6.85 -4.23 -3.24
CA SER A 82 7.90 -5.23 -2.97
C SER A 82 9.23 -4.55 -2.67
N TYR A 83 9.83 -4.85 -1.54
CA TYR A 83 11.18 -4.40 -1.18
C TYR A 83 12.24 -5.27 -1.85
N LYS A 84 13.26 -4.61 -2.41
CA LYS A 84 14.46 -5.23 -2.99
C LYS A 84 15.66 -4.84 -2.14
N ALA A 85 16.08 -5.74 -1.26
CA ALA A 85 17.18 -5.51 -0.32
C ALA A 85 18.49 -5.13 -1.04
N ASP A 86 18.85 -5.86 -2.11
CA ASP A 86 20.08 -5.61 -2.88
C ASP A 86 20.13 -4.20 -3.49
N ALA A 87 18.96 -3.67 -3.88
CA ALA A 87 18.83 -2.35 -4.48
C ALA A 87 18.42 -1.27 -3.47
N LYS A 88 18.24 -1.63 -2.19
CA LYS A 88 17.62 -0.81 -1.14
C LYS A 88 16.43 -0.01 -1.66
N CYS A 89 15.45 -0.69 -2.27
CA CYS A 89 14.37 0.01 -2.96
C CYS A 89 13.02 -0.69 -2.81
N ILE A 90 12.00 0.08 -2.43
CA ILE A 90 10.60 -0.34 -2.49
C ILE A 90 10.08 -0.10 -3.91
N LEU A 91 9.69 -1.18 -4.56
CA LEU A 91 9.01 -1.13 -5.85
C LEU A 91 7.50 -1.01 -5.62
N VAL A 92 6.85 -0.15 -6.40
CA VAL A 92 5.40 0.08 -6.39
C VAL A 92 4.83 -0.39 -7.72
N SER A 93 3.95 -1.38 -7.71
CA SER A 93 3.17 -1.78 -8.89
C SER A 93 1.94 -0.89 -9.00
N PRO A 94 1.81 -0.06 -10.05
CA PRO A 94 0.63 0.78 -10.23
C PRO A 94 -0.66 -0.04 -10.31
N VAL A 95 -0.59 -1.18 -11.00
CA VAL A 95 -1.72 -2.11 -11.14
C VAL A 95 -1.98 -2.85 -9.83
N GLY A 96 -0.93 -3.27 -9.12
CA GLY A 96 -1.08 -3.96 -7.83
C GLY A 96 -1.75 -3.07 -6.77
N VAL A 97 -1.35 -1.80 -6.67
CA VAL A 97 -2.02 -0.86 -5.74
C VAL A 97 -3.46 -0.61 -6.17
N TYR A 98 -3.74 -0.46 -7.47
CA TYR A 98 -5.11 -0.33 -7.96
C TYR A 98 -5.98 -1.56 -7.66
N ARG A 99 -5.41 -2.77 -7.76
CA ARG A 99 -6.09 -4.02 -7.36
C ARG A 99 -6.40 -4.04 -5.87
N PHE A 100 -5.50 -3.55 -5.03
CA PHE A 100 -5.76 -3.40 -3.60
C PHE A 100 -6.93 -2.43 -3.34
N THR A 101 -7.02 -1.32 -4.06
CA THR A 101 -8.21 -0.44 -4.00
C THR A 101 -9.50 -1.20 -4.33
N LEU A 102 -9.49 -1.98 -5.42
CA LEU A 102 -10.64 -2.82 -5.78
C LEU A 102 -10.96 -3.89 -4.73
N GLU A 103 -9.96 -4.38 -4.01
CA GLU A 103 -10.15 -5.35 -2.92
C GLU A 103 -10.84 -4.71 -1.71
N CYS A 104 -10.43 -3.50 -1.32
CA CYS A 104 -11.10 -2.70 -0.30
C CYS A 104 -12.59 -2.48 -0.66
N ASP A 105 -12.87 -2.04 -1.89
CA ASP A 105 -14.23 -1.81 -2.38
C ASP A 105 -15.10 -3.10 -2.32
N LYS A 106 -14.54 -4.23 -2.75
CA LYS A 106 -15.24 -5.52 -2.77
C LYS A 106 -15.43 -6.13 -1.39
N SER A 107 -14.58 -5.79 -0.43
CA SER A 107 -14.62 -6.37 0.91
C SER A 107 -15.92 -6.03 1.63
N ALA A 108 -16.44 -4.80 1.47
CA ALA A 108 -17.74 -4.40 2.05
C ALA A 108 -18.92 -5.25 1.53
N ALA A 109 -18.92 -5.60 0.24
CA ALA A 109 -19.94 -6.47 -0.34
C ALA A 109 -19.78 -7.92 0.14
N THR A 110 -18.54 -8.40 0.26
CA THR A 110 -18.23 -9.77 0.68
C THR A 110 -18.72 -10.06 2.11
N LEU A 111 -18.58 -9.09 3.02
CA LEU A 111 -19.01 -9.20 4.43
C LEU A 111 -20.52 -9.42 4.62
N LYS A 112 -21.33 -9.10 3.60
CA LYS A 112 -22.79 -9.34 3.62
C LYS A 112 -23.15 -10.81 3.39
N THR A 113 -22.19 -11.64 2.96
CA THR A 113 -22.43 -13.06 2.67
C THR A 113 -22.27 -13.94 3.92
N PRO A 114 -23.04 -15.04 4.06
CA PRO A 114 -22.85 -15.98 5.17
C PRO A 114 -21.45 -16.62 5.19
N GLN A 115 -20.82 -16.76 4.02
CA GLN A 115 -19.50 -17.34 3.86
C GLN A 115 -18.42 -16.52 4.57
N ALA A 116 -18.56 -15.18 4.58
CA ALA A 116 -17.59 -14.28 5.21
C ALA A 116 -17.51 -14.44 6.73
N ARG A 117 -18.54 -15.02 7.39
CA ARG A 117 -18.59 -15.20 8.85
C ARG A 117 -18.03 -16.54 9.33
N ARG A 118 -17.58 -17.41 8.42
CA ARG A 118 -17.13 -18.77 8.76
C ARG A 118 -15.70 -18.81 9.32
N ASN A 119 -14.87 -17.83 9.01
CA ASN A 119 -13.50 -17.72 9.51
C ASN A 119 -13.33 -16.32 10.12
N PHE A 120 -13.03 -16.26 11.42
CA PHE A 120 -12.89 -15.01 12.15
C PHE A 120 -11.74 -14.13 11.64
N GLN A 121 -10.56 -14.69 11.37
CA GLN A 121 -9.40 -13.95 10.84
C GLN A 121 -9.74 -13.35 9.47
N SER A 122 -10.32 -14.16 8.57
CA SER A 122 -10.77 -13.70 7.25
C SER A 122 -11.84 -12.62 7.34
N TYR A 123 -12.78 -12.75 8.28
CA TYR A 123 -13.79 -11.73 8.54
C TYR A 123 -13.16 -10.42 9.01
N ARG A 124 -12.28 -10.50 10.02
CA ARG A 124 -11.59 -9.35 10.64
C ARG A 124 -10.76 -8.58 9.61
N TYR A 125 -9.97 -9.30 8.80
CA TYR A 125 -9.20 -8.72 7.71
C TYR A 125 -10.10 -7.99 6.69
N ARG A 126 -11.17 -8.64 6.22
CA ARG A 126 -12.10 -8.05 5.24
C ARG A 126 -12.87 -6.87 5.82
N ALA A 127 -13.27 -6.94 7.09
CA ALA A 127 -13.93 -5.83 7.79
C ALA A 127 -13.02 -4.61 7.83
N TYR A 128 -11.73 -4.83 8.09
CA TYR A 128 -10.75 -3.77 8.03
C TYR A 128 -10.53 -3.21 6.61
N LEU A 129 -10.39 -4.06 5.60
CA LEU A 129 -10.30 -3.60 4.20
C LEU A 129 -11.53 -2.78 3.76
N ALA A 130 -12.72 -3.17 4.22
CA ALA A 130 -13.95 -2.43 3.96
C ALA A 130 -13.96 -1.05 4.65
N GLU A 131 -13.26 -0.87 5.76
CA GLU A 131 -13.06 0.43 6.38
C GLU A 131 -12.05 1.29 5.60
N LEU A 132 -10.98 0.67 5.10
CA LEU A 132 -9.96 1.35 4.28
C LEU A 132 -10.51 1.89 2.95
N GLN A 133 -11.60 1.36 2.41
CA GLN A 133 -12.24 1.87 1.18
C GLN A 133 -12.65 3.36 1.28
N LYS A 134 -12.78 3.89 2.50
CA LYS A 134 -13.16 5.29 2.75
C LYS A 134 -12.01 6.26 2.50
N LEU A 135 -10.78 5.76 2.44
CA LEU A 135 -9.60 6.57 2.20
C LEU A 135 -9.52 7.01 0.72
N PRO A 136 -9.00 8.22 0.45
CA PRO A 136 -8.61 8.59 -0.90
C PRO A 136 -7.59 7.60 -1.48
N PRO A 137 -7.64 7.28 -2.79
CA PRO A 137 -6.76 6.26 -3.36
C PRO A 137 -5.25 6.51 -3.23
N GLN A 138 -4.84 7.78 -3.19
CA GLN A 138 -3.45 8.14 -2.93
C GLN A 138 -3.00 7.78 -1.50
N ASN A 139 -3.92 7.79 -0.53
CA ASN A 139 -3.63 7.35 0.83
C ASN A 139 -3.47 5.84 0.90
N LEU A 140 -4.15 5.08 0.01
CA LEU A 140 -3.93 3.64 -0.14
C LEU A 140 -2.55 3.33 -0.74
N LEU A 141 -2.02 4.18 -1.62
CA LEU A 141 -0.62 4.09 -2.05
C LEU A 141 0.34 4.24 -0.86
N PHE A 142 0.16 5.28 -0.04
CA PHE A 142 0.99 5.51 1.14
C PHE A 142 0.93 4.32 2.10
N LEU A 143 -0.29 3.80 2.33
CA LEU A 143 -0.52 2.62 3.15
C LEU A 143 0.24 1.39 2.64
N GLN A 144 0.25 1.14 1.32
CA GLN A 144 1.00 0.00 0.74
C GLN A 144 2.51 0.17 0.84
N ILE A 145 3.02 1.42 0.77
CA ILE A 145 4.45 1.69 0.99
C ILE A 145 4.82 1.40 2.45
N LEU A 146 4.07 1.95 3.41
CA LEU A 146 4.30 1.74 4.84
C LEU A 146 4.14 0.26 5.23
N LYS A 147 3.17 -0.46 4.66
CA LYS A 147 3.04 -1.91 4.84
C LYS A 147 4.31 -2.64 4.42
N GLU A 148 4.92 -2.23 3.31
CA GLU A 148 6.16 -2.86 2.83
C GLU A 148 7.37 -2.48 3.68
N VAL A 149 7.40 -1.27 4.26
CA VAL A 149 8.38 -0.92 5.30
C VAL A 149 8.22 -1.84 6.51
N ALA A 150 6.98 -2.08 6.96
CA ALA A 150 6.71 -2.98 8.07
C ALA A 150 7.23 -4.40 7.81
N ASN A 151 7.06 -4.88 6.57
CA ASN A 151 7.59 -6.16 6.12
C ASN A 151 9.13 -6.16 6.13
N ALA A 152 9.75 -5.15 5.53
CA ALA A 152 11.21 -5.04 5.41
C ALA A 152 11.90 -4.95 6.78
N CYS A 153 11.31 -4.20 7.71
CA CYS A 153 11.82 -4.01 9.07
C CYS A 153 11.30 -5.07 10.06
N GLN A 154 10.52 -6.06 9.61
CA GLN A 154 9.97 -7.13 10.45
C GLN A 154 9.20 -6.62 11.69
N ILE A 155 8.54 -5.47 11.57
CA ILE A 155 8.02 -4.68 12.70
C ILE A 155 7.00 -5.46 13.55
N THR A 156 6.19 -6.28 12.90
CA THR A 156 5.11 -7.04 13.53
C THR A 156 5.48 -8.49 13.83
N GLN A 157 6.72 -8.90 13.52
CA GLN A 157 7.21 -10.23 13.86
C GLN A 157 7.62 -10.27 15.33
N ALA A 158 7.04 -11.21 16.09
CA ALA A 158 7.44 -11.46 17.47
C ALA A 158 8.74 -12.28 17.49
N GLU A 159 9.77 -11.80 18.18
CA GLU A 159 10.96 -12.60 18.47
C GLU A 159 10.62 -13.69 19.49
N LYS A 160 10.79 -14.97 19.12
CA LYS A 160 10.77 -16.06 20.12
C LYS A 160 12.06 -16.04 20.94
N LYS A 161 11.95 -16.37 22.24
CA LYS A 161 13.08 -16.85 23.06
C LYS A 161 13.64 -18.13 22.41
N GLY A 162 14.61 -17.98 21.50
CA GLY A 162 15.17 -19.09 20.71
C GLY A 162 15.55 -18.76 19.26
N GLY A 163 15.26 -17.55 18.76
CA GLY A 163 15.82 -17.06 17.49
C GLY A 163 15.10 -17.51 16.20
N GLY A 164 13.86 -18.00 16.30
CA GLY A 164 13.02 -18.31 15.13
C GLY A 164 11.91 -17.27 14.93
N VAL A 165 11.75 -16.80 13.69
CA VAL A 165 10.61 -15.99 13.23
C VAL A 165 9.49 -16.94 12.79
N GLU A 166 8.29 -16.78 13.30
CA GLU A 166 7.09 -17.48 12.82
C GLU A 166 6.23 -16.46 12.03
N GLU A 167 5.83 -16.79 10.81
CA GLU A 167 4.82 -16.01 10.09
C GLU A 167 3.49 -16.21 10.81
N ALA A 168 3.02 -15.18 11.53
CA ALA A 168 1.68 -15.23 12.13
C ALA A 168 0.63 -15.37 11.03
N ASP A 169 -0.42 -16.17 11.26
CA ASP A 169 -1.56 -16.34 10.33
C ASP A 169 -2.21 -14.99 9.91
N ASP A 170 -2.04 -13.95 10.74
CA ASP A 170 -2.56 -12.59 10.53
C ASP A 170 -1.46 -11.57 10.13
N GLN A 171 -0.26 -11.99 9.71
CA GLN A 171 0.88 -11.08 9.46
C GLN A 171 0.56 -9.96 8.46
N SER A 172 -0.15 -10.27 7.37
CA SER A 172 -0.59 -9.26 6.38
C SER A 172 -1.58 -8.26 6.97
N TYR A 173 -2.39 -8.68 7.93
CA TYR A 173 -3.34 -7.82 8.63
C TYR A 173 -2.63 -6.92 9.64
N MET A 174 -1.72 -7.49 10.45
CA MET A 174 -0.97 -6.76 11.46
C MET A 174 -0.07 -5.68 10.84
N THR A 175 0.59 -5.99 9.72
CA THR A 175 1.43 -5.04 8.97
C THR A 175 0.61 -3.87 8.42
N LEU A 176 -0.61 -4.14 7.94
CA LEU A 176 -1.53 -3.08 7.50
C LEU A 176 -2.04 -2.21 8.66
N LEU A 177 -2.34 -2.80 9.82
CA LEU A 177 -2.73 -2.03 11.01
C LEU A 177 -1.61 -1.08 11.45
N TRP A 178 -0.36 -1.56 11.48
CA TRP A 178 0.81 -0.72 11.75
C TRP A 178 0.94 0.40 10.71
N ALA A 179 0.87 0.05 9.42
CA ALA A 179 0.99 1.01 8.32
C ALA A 179 -0.07 2.11 8.39
N PHE A 180 -1.30 1.76 8.81
CA PHE A 180 -2.36 2.74 9.00
C PHE A 180 -2.05 3.65 10.19
N LYS A 181 -1.52 3.12 11.30
CA LYS A 181 -1.14 3.93 12.45
C LYS A 181 -0.07 4.96 12.09
N GLU A 182 0.94 4.56 11.31
CA GLU A 182 1.96 5.50 10.81
C GLU A 182 1.36 6.55 9.87
N LEU A 183 0.40 6.15 9.02
CA LEU A 183 -0.34 7.09 8.18
C LEU A 183 -1.12 8.11 9.03
N GLU A 184 -1.77 7.68 10.11
CA GLU A 184 -2.44 8.58 11.05
C GLU A 184 -1.46 9.59 11.67
N THR A 185 -0.33 9.11 12.16
CA THR A 185 0.73 9.95 12.73
C THR A 185 1.20 10.99 11.72
N PHE A 186 1.49 10.58 10.49
CA PHE A 186 1.91 11.49 9.43
C PHE A 186 0.89 12.60 9.16
N PHE A 187 -0.40 12.29 9.04
CA PHE A 187 -1.44 13.32 8.80
C PHE A 187 -1.66 14.22 10.02
N ALA A 188 -1.59 13.66 11.23
CA ALA A 188 -1.66 14.45 12.45
C ALA A 188 -0.50 15.45 12.56
N GLU A 189 0.72 15.03 12.25
CA GLU A 189 1.92 15.87 12.34
C GLU A 189 2.03 16.88 11.18
N SER A 190 1.70 16.47 9.96
CA SER A 190 1.88 17.32 8.77
C SER A 190 0.74 18.33 8.55
N SER A 191 -0.49 18.00 8.95
CA SER A 191 -1.65 18.85 8.68
C SER A 191 -2.63 19.00 9.86
N GLY A 192 -2.34 18.40 11.02
CA GLY A 192 -3.25 18.40 12.17
C GLY A 192 -4.53 17.58 11.94
N VAL A 193 -4.56 16.75 10.89
CA VAL A 193 -5.76 16.01 10.50
C VAL A 193 -5.81 14.65 11.18
N ASN A 194 -6.91 14.38 11.87
CA ASN A 194 -7.26 13.01 12.28
C ASN A 194 -7.97 12.29 11.14
N ILE A 195 -7.28 11.38 10.45
CA ILE A 195 -7.83 10.71 9.26
C ILE A 195 -9.04 9.80 9.58
N ARG A 196 -9.17 9.30 10.81
CA ARG A 196 -10.37 8.52 11.19
C ARG A 196 -11.59 9.41 11.26
N SER A 197 -11.47 10.59 11.88
CA SER A 197 -12.55 11.57 11.95
C SER A 197 -12.87 12.12 10.57
N GLU A 198 -11.86 12.48 9.78
CA GLU A 198 -12.01 13.05 8.43
C GLU A 198 -12.75 12.09 7.47
N TYR A 199 -12.39 10.81 7.49
CA TYR A 199 -12.95 9.81 6.55
C TYR A 199 -13.97 8.86 7.19
N GLY A 200 -14.36 9.09 8.45
CA GLY A 200 -15.34 8.27 9.16
C GLY A 200 -14.93 6.80 9.33
N ILE A 201 -13.64 6.54 9.59
CA ILE A 201 -13.08 5.20 9.79
C ILE A 201 -13.35 4.76 11.23
N ARG A 202 -13.99 3.60 11.40
CA ARG A 202 -14.46 3.05 12.69
C ARG A 202 -13.76 1.73 13.02
N TRP A 203 -12.45 1.69 12.79
CA TRP A 203 -11.59 0.56 13.16
C TRP A 203 -10.50 1.05 14.11
N TYR A 204 -10.42 0.46 15.30
CA TYR A 204 -9.56 0.94 16.38
C TYR A 204 -8.42 -0.01 16.74
N GLU A 205 -8.37 -1.20 16.15
CA GLU A 205 -7.35 -2.19 16.52
C GLU A 205 -5.93 -1.76 16.15
N SER A 206 -5.76 -0.80 15.24
CA SER A 206 -4.47 -0.16 14.95
C SER A 206 -3.89 0.59 16.16
N ASP A 207 -4.70 0.98 17.14
CA ASP A 207 -4.21 1.60 18.38
C ASP A 207 -3.52 0.60 19.32
N TRP A 208 -3.72 -0.69 19.09
CA TRP A 208 -3.14 -1.76 19.92
C TRP A 208 -1.83 -2.31 19.35
N ILE A 209 -1.45 -1.86 18.15
CA ILE A 209 -0.20 -2.28 17.51
C ILE A 209 0.94 -1.43 18.03
N ILE A 210 1.79 -2.04 18.86
CA ILE A 210 3.08 -1.48 19.26
C ILE A 210 4.13 -2.12 18.35
N GLY A 211 4.54 -1.41 17.29
CA GLY A 211 5.66 -1.82 16.47
C GLY A 211 6.99 -1.55 17.17
N LYS A 212 8.04 -2.29 16.80
CA LYS A 212 9.42 -1.84 17.10
C LYS A 212 9.64 -0.51 16.36
N LYS A 213 10.05 0.52 17.10
CA LYS A 213 10.43 1.83 16.54
C LYS A 213 11.89 1.83 16.14
#